data_AF-A0A5C9E6C9-F1
#
_entry.id   AF-A0A5C9E6C9-F1
#
_cell.length_a   1.000
_cell.length_b   1.000
_cell.length_c   1.000
_cell.angle_alpha   90.00
_cell.angle_beta   90.00
_cell.angle_gamma   90.00
#
_symmetry.space_group_name_H-M   'P 1'
#
loop_
_entity.id
_entity.type
_entity.pdbx_description
1 polymer ?
#
loop_
_entity_poly.entity_id
_entity_poly.type
_entity_poly.pdbx_seq_one_letter_code
_entity_poly.pdbx_strand_id
1 'polypeptide(L)'
;MKIQKNNLNIKRITPILVILLLLPGFLFIPQVFAYSESYNDISVKSARKMIKKSKHSDLLILDVRTKAEYSVTHLYDAVQLSYEDLEESISKIDEYKDNIIIVYCKSGARSKNSSQLLVDEGFSNVYNMEGGILAWIDAGYPVWSISHNVVVKDKGNIEITPRIIESCSCGCPEEDINDPQSDIAISVEFNVLEENETYTEVLIEYEIDEISYETLMKKTLLFSSESHSNEVDKYYELYYYEISTLDYNRRFYLLSYHNENKDYNFSITSILTPLTNDFYEKIETVIMHIPKGESKLTTIDLIDFKKEIKVSEYYKDIGKVAKQLAKEYRKSEDETLKKFSENYRTISKEMREFSQFINKDLYAYDFYTEESSAIIIDPIEPPPEGGGGGGGDDPLTCFICVAACSLALAIGCVGASYVYPPFASVCVAIIGEALIVGCEAACIWGGVC
;
A
#
# COMPACT_ATOMS: atom_id res chain seq x y z
N MET A 1 -104.27 12.95 -13.83
CA MET A 1 -103.10 12.17 -13.38
C MET A 1 -102.11 13.13 -12.72
N LYS A 2 -102.11 13.26 -11.39
CA LYS A 2 -101.21 14.17 -10.66
C LYS A 2 -99.99 13.38 -10.19
N ILE A 3 -98.81 13.72 -10.71
CA ILE A 3 -97.52 13.15 -10.29
C ILE A 3 -97.13 13.81 -8.97
N GLN A 4 -96.99 13.02 -7.91
CA GLN A 4 -96.38 13.45 -6.64
C GLN A 4 -94.87 13.63 -6.85
N LYS A 5 -94.37 14.84 -6.62
CA LYS A 5 -92.93 15.11 -6.52
C LYS A 5 -92.48 14.76 -5.10
N ASN A 6 -91.74 13.65 -4.97
CA ASN A 6 -90.98 13.35 -3.75
C ASN A 6 -89.79 14.30 -3.66
N ASN A 7 -89.83 15.21 -2.70
CA ASN A 7 -88.70 16.06 -2.34
C ASN A 7 -87.71 15.22 -1.51
N LEU A 8 -86.67 14.67 -2.15
CA LEU A 8 -85.52 14.12 -1.42
C LEU A 8 -84.85 15.25 -0.63
N ASN A 9 -84.73 15.06 0.68
CA ASN A 9 -84.17 16.03 1.61
C ASN A 9 -82.64 16.00 1.56
N ILE A 10 -82.08 16.76 0.61
CA ILE A 10 -80.64 16.85 0.29
C ILE A 10 -79.75 17.08 1.52
N LYS A 11 -80.26 17.72 2.59
CA LYS A 11 -79.51 18.03 3.81
C LYS A 11 -79.13 16.81 4.67
N ARG A 12 -79.76 15.65 4.48
CA ARG A 12 -79.40 14.40 5.19
C ARG A 12 -78.42 13.50 4.43
N ILE A 13 -78.26 13.74 3.12
CA ILE A 13 -77.46 12.88 2.23
C ILE A 13 -76.01 13.39 2.12
N THR A 14 -75.80 14.69 2.30
CA THR A 14 -74.49 15.36 2.22
C THR A 14 -73.43 14.82 3.21
N PRO A 15 -73.74 14.53 4.49
CA PRO A 15 -72.74 14.01 5.42
C PRO A 15 -72.29 12.58 5.06
N ILE A 16 -73.24 11.77 4.55
CA ILE A 16 -73.00 10.36 4.21
C ILE A 16 -72.11 10.25 2.97
N LEU A 17 -72.33 11.12 1.98
CA LEU A 17 -71.50 11.19 0.76
C LEU A 17 -70.08 11.69 1.04
N VAL A 18 -69.89 12.60 2.00
CA VAL A 18 -68.56 13.07 2.42
C VAL A 18 -67.79 11.97 3.15
N ILE A 19 -68.45 11.17 4.00
CA ILE A 19 -67.82 10.04 4.69
C ILE A 19 -67.45 8.92 3.70
N LEU A 20 -68.31 8.63 2.71
CA LEU A 20 -68.04 7.65 1.65
C LEU A 20 -66.92 8.07 0.68
N LEU A 21 -66.73 9.38 0.47
CA LEU A 21 -65.62 9.93 -0.34
C LEU A 21 -64.27 9.95 0.40
N LEU A 22 -64.28 9.96 1.75
CA LEU A 22 -63.05 9.93 2.56
C LEU A 22 -62.56 8.50 2.88
N LEU A 23 -63.44 7.49 2.78
CA LEU A 23 -63.11 6.07 3.03
C LEU A 23 -62.05 5.44 2.09
N PRO A 24 -62.00 5.72 0.77
CA PRO A 24 -60.98 5.12 -0.09
C PRO A 24 -59.57 5.71 0.13
N GLY A 25 -59.45 6.91 0.72
CA GLY A 25 -58.15 7.54 1.01
C GLY A 25 -57.41 6.94 2.22
N PHE A 26 -58.11 6.17 3.07
CA PHE A 26 -57.52 5.56 4.26
C PHE A 26 -56.96 4.15 4.00
N LEU A 27 -57.30 3.53 2.86
CA LEU A 27 -56.85 2.18 2.48
C LEU A 27 -55.59 2.19 1.59
N PHE A 28 -55.12 3.37 1.16
CA PHE A 28 -53.87 3.56 0.42
C PHE A 28 -52.83 4.32 1.26
N ILE A 29 -52.66 3.92 2.52
CA ILE A 29 -51.40 4.20 3.21
C ILE A 29 -50.39 3.23 2.58
N PRO A 30 -49.39 3.68 1.79
CA PRO A 30 -48.30 2.80 1.44
C PRO A 30 -47.75 2.25 2.75
N GLN A 31 -47.80 0.93 2.94
CA GLN A 31 -47.10 0.29 4.04
C GLN A 31 -45.63 0.61 3.81
N VAL A 32 -45.17 1.69 4.44
CA VAL A 32 -43.75 1.92 4.68
C VAL A 32 -43.37 0.78 5.60
N PHE A 33 -42.97 -0.35 5.01
CA PHE A 33 -42.25 -1.39 5.73
C PHE A 33 -41.00 -0.70 6.24
N ALA A 34 -41.04 -0.26 7.49
CA ALA A 34 -39.84 0.08 8.22
C ALA A 34 -39.03 -1.22 8.27
N TYR A 35 -38.00 -1.32 7.43
CA TYR A 35 -36.99 -2.36 7.53
C TYR A 35 -36.36 -2.18 8.91
N SER A 36 -36.75 -3.00 9.90
CA SER A 36 -36.07 -2.97 11.19
C SER A 36 -34.74 -3.69 10.98
N GLU A 37 -33.64 -2.94 11.10
CA GLU A 37 -32.29 -3.54 11.14
C GLU A 37 -32.30 -4.60 12.25
N SER A 38 -32.09 -5.86 11.86
CA SER A 38 -32.27 -7.03 12.71
C SER A 38 -30.96 -7.52 13.35
N TYR A 39 -29.85 -6.85 13.07
CA TYR A 39 -28.54 -7.03 13.70
C TYR A 39 -28.29 -5.95 14.76
N ASN A 40 -27.23 -6.11 15.56
CA ASN A 40 -26.89 -5.18 16.64
C ASN A 40 -25.64 -4.37 16.29
N ASP A 41 -25.74 -3.05 16.26
CA ASP A 41 -24.56 -2.18 16.19
C ASP A 41 -23.79 -2.19 17.52
N ILE A 42 -22.47 -2.36 17.43
CA ILE A 42 -21.57 -2.35 18.58
C ILE A 42 -20.35 -1.48 18.32
N SER A 43 -19.97 -0.69 19.33
CA SER A 43 -18.67 0.00 19.32
C SER A 43 -17.49 -0.98 19.28
N VAL A 44 -16.34 -0.54 18.77
CA VAL A 44 -15.09 -1.32 18.79
C VAL A 44 -14.69 -1.79 20.20
N LYS A 45 -15.01 -1.00 21.24
CA LYS A 45 -14.77 -1.38 22.65
C LYS A 45 -15.64 -2.56 23.09
N SER A 46 -16.90 -2.57 22.67
CA SER A 46 -17.82 -3.69 22.90
C SER A 46 -17.38 -4.92 22.13
N ALA A 47 -17.04 -4.77 20.84
CA ALA A 47 -16.49 -5.84 20.01
C ALA A 47 -15.25 -6.47 20.65
N ARG A 48 -14.27 -5.66 21.09
CA ARG A 48 -13.07 -6.15 21.78
C ARG A 48 -13.39 -6.92 23.06
N LYS A 49 -14.39 -6.47 23.83
CA LYS A 49 -14.83 -7.16 25.06
C LYS A 49 -15.49 -8.51 24.73
N MET A 50 -16.24 -8.60 23.63
CA MET A 50 -16.84 -9.85 23.16
C MET A 50 -15.75 -10.81 22.69
N ILE A 51 -14.84 -10.36 21.81
CA ILE A 51 -13.70 -11.16 21.33
C ILE A 51 -12.89 -11.76 22.48
N LYS A 52 -12.54 -10.96 23.50
CA LYS A 52 -11.77 -11.44 24.67
C LYS A 52 -12.52 -12.42 25.58
N LYS A 53 -13.85 -12.48 25.51
CA LYS A 53 -14.68 -13.33 26.38
C LYS A 53 -15.12 -14.61 25.70
N SER A 54 -15.25 -14.58 24.38
CA SER A 54 -15.65 -15.73 23.59
C SER A 54 -14.54 -16.77 23.53
N LYS A 55 -14.93 -18.03 23.38
CA LYS A 55 -14.03 -19.07 22.88
C LYS A 55 -13.99 -18.96 21.37
N HIS A 56 -12.86 -19.27 20.74
CA HIS A 56 -12.72 -19.22 19.28
C HIS A 56 -13.77 -20.09 18.56
N SER A 57 -14.23 -21.20 19.16
CA SER A 57 -15.27 -22.06 18.58
C SER A 57 -16.67 -21.43 18.50
N ASP A 58 -16.93 -20.36 19.26
CA ASP A 58 -18.27 -19.79 19.46
C ASP A 58 -18.39 -18.39 18.83
N LEU A 59 -17.37 -17.95 18.10
CA LEU A 59 -17.23 -16.60 17.56
C LEU A 59 -16.67 -16.63 16.13
N LEU A 60 -17.34 -15.93 15.22
CA LEU A 60 -16.82 -15.56 13.92
C LEU A 60 -16.53 -14.05 13.91
N ILE A 61 -15.29 -13.68 13.58
CA ILE A 61 -14.95 -12.31 13.22
C ILE A 61 -14.91 -12.26 11.70
N LEU A 62 -15.85 -11.57 11.07
CA LEU A 62 -16.01 -11.55 9.62
C LEU A 62 -15.50 -10.22 9.04
N ASP A 63 -14.43 -10.28 8.25
CA ASP A 63 -13.95 -9.15 7.46
C ASP A 63 -14.58 -9.17 6.08
N VAL A 64 -15.44 -8.19 5.80
CA VAL A 64 -16.13 -8.06 4.51
C VAL A 64 -15.45 -7.09 3.55
N ARG A 65 -14.17 -6.78 3.80
CA ARG A 65 -13.31 -6.08 2.86
C ARG A 65 -12.82 -7.02 1.76
N THR A 66 -12.19 -6.46 0.73
CA THR A 66 -11.56 -7.27 -0.33
C THR A 66 -10.39 -8.08 0.22
N LYS A 67 -10.02 -9.16 -0.49
CA LYS A 67 -8.84 -9.98 -0.16
C LYS A 67 -7.56 -9.13 -0.05
N ALA A 68 -7.47 -8.07 -0.85
CA ALA A 68 -6.37 -7.10 -0.85
C ALA A 68 -6.24 -6.30 0.44
N GLU A 69 -7.36 -5.78 0.92
CA GLU A 69 -7.39 -5.03 2.16
C GLU A 69 -7.06 -5.94 3.36
N TYR A 70 -7.50 -7.20 3.31
CA TYR A 70 -7.25 -8.20 4.35
C TYR A 70 -5.79 -8.67 4.37
N SER A 71 -5.19 -8.96 3.21
CA SER A 71 -3.83 -9.53 3.12
C SER A 71 -2.74 -8.61 3.66
N VAL A 72 -3.02 -7.32 3.83
CA VAL A 72 -2.08 -6.33 4.36
C VAL A 72 -2.29 -6.05 5.84
N THR A 73 -3.54 -5.86 6.27
CA THR A 73 -3.88 -5.57 7.67
C THR A 73 -5.29 -6.05 7.99
N HIS A 74 -5.48 -6.85 9.04
CA HIS A 74 -6.79 -7.35 9.50
C HIS A 74 -6.83 -7.61 11.02
N LEU A 75 -8.03 -7.76 11.60
CA LEU A 75 -8.17 -8.24 12.98
C LEU A 75 -7.67 -9.69 13.08
N TYR A 76 -6.94 -10.02 14.14
CA TYR A 76 -6.54 -11.41 14.40
C TYR A 76 -7.74 -12.37 14.40
N ASP A 77 -7.53 -13.57 13.85
CA ASP A 77 -8.52 -14.65 13.71
C ASP A 77 -9.75 -14.30 12.87
N ALA A 78 -9.72 -13.19 12.12
CA ALA A 78 -10.80 -12.86 11.21
C ALA A 78 -10.84 -13.83 10.03
N VAL A 79 -12.05 -14.15 9.58
CA VAL A 79 -12.30 -14.82 8.30
C VAL A 79 -12.62 -13.75 7.28
N GLN A 80 -11.97 -13.80 6.12
CA GLN A 80 -12.22 -12.88 5.02
C GLN A 80 -13.29 -13.45 4.08
N LEU A 81 -14.34 -12.67 3.86
CA LEU A 81 -15.35 -12.93 2.83
C LEU A 81 -15.91 -11.60 2.35
N SER A 82 -15.51 -11.16 1.15
CA SER A 82 -15.80 -9.81 0.66
C SER A 82 -17.31 -9.54 0.62
N TYR A 83 -17.73 -8.29 0.79
CA TYR A 83 -19.14 -7.93 0.66
C TYR A 83 -19.70 -8.32 -0.72
N GLU A 84 -18.88 -8.16 -1.76
CA GLU A 84 -19.21 -8.46 -3.15
C GLU A 84 -19.48 -9.96 -3.37
N ASP A 85 -18.69 -10.84 -2.74
CA ASP A 85 -18.83 -12.29 -2.88
C ASP A 85 -19.75 -12.92 -1.81
N LEU A 86 -20.21 -12.12 -0.84
CA LEU A 86 -20.85 -12.63 0.37
C LEU A 86 -22.12 -13.44 0.07
N GLU A 87 -22.98 -12.94 -0.82
CA GLU A 87 -24.24 -13.61 -1.16
C GLU A 87 -24.00 -14.99 -1.81
N GLU A 88 -23.07 -15.07 -2.76
CA GLU A 88 -22.76 -16.32 -3.48
C GLU A 88 -21.98 -17.32 -2.62
N SER A 89 -21.20 -16.82 -1.66
CA SER A 89 -20.30 -17.63 -0.84
C SER A 89 -20.75 -17.80 0.61
N ILE A 90 -21.97 -17.37 0.97
CA ILE A 90 -22.43 -17.39 2.36
C ILE A 90 -22.42 -18.79 2.99
N SER A 91 -22.63 -19.82 2.17
CA SER A 91 -22.59 -21.23 2.59
C SER A 91 -21.25 -21.64 3.20
N LYS A 92 -20.15 -20.92 2.90
CA LYS A 92 -18.83 -21.15 3.50
C LYS A 92 -18.80 -20.90 5.02
N ILE A 93 -19.76 -20.15 5.54
CA ILE A 93 -19.87 -19.80 6.96
C ILE A 93 -21.15 -20.33 7.62
N ASP A 94 -21.88 -21.26 6.98
CA ASP A 94 -23.12 -21.84 7.52
C ASP A 94 -22.95 -22.50 8.89
N GLU A 95 -21.76 -23.02 9.20
CA GLU A 95 -21.46 -23.60 10.51
C GLU A 95 -21.55 -22.58 11.67
N TYR A 96 -21.52 -21.28 11.36
CA TYR A 96 -21.60 -20.17 12.33
C TYR A 96 -23.01 -19.60 12.51
N LYS A 97 -24.08 -20.19 11.94
CA LYS A 97 -25.45 -19.65 12.01
C LYS A 97 -25.96 -19.35 13.44
N ASP A 98 -25.51 -20.14 14.41
CA ASP A 98 -25.88 -19.98 15.82
C ASP A 98 -24.80 -19.27 16.66
N ASN A 99 -23.63 -18.99 16.07
CA ASN A 99 -22.48 -18.38 16.75
C ASN A 99 -22.60 -16.86 16.81
N ILE A 100 -21.83 -16.23 17.70
CA ILE A 100 -21.66 -14.77 17.69
C ILE A 100 -20.90 -14.39 16.41
N ILE A 101 -21.44 -13.48 15.60
CA ILE A 101 -20.76 -12.97 14.41
C ILE A 101 -20.51 -11.48 14.56
N ILE A 102 -19.24 -11.09 14.57
CA ILE A 102 -18.83 -9.69 14.55
C ILE A 102 -18.39 -9.37 13.13
N VAL A 103 -19.17 -8.56 12.41
CA VAL A 103 -18.90 -8.16 11.04
C VAL A 103 -18.22 -6.80 11.05
N TYR A 104 -17.15 -6.65 10.29
CA TYR A 104 -16.50 -5.37 10.09
C TYR A 104 -16.02 -5.18 8.67
N CYS A 105 -15.87 -3.92 8.27
CA CYS A 105 -15.19 -3.55 7.04
C CYS A 105 -14.19 -2.43 7.31
N LYS A 106 -13.88 -1.59 6.30
CA LYS A 106 -12.98 -0.44 6.48
C LYS A 106 -13.52 0.58 7.49
N SER A 107 -14.69 1.15 7.22
CA SER A 107 -15.29 2.27 7.97
C SER A 107 -16.68 1.98 8.56
N GLY A 108 -17.24 0.79 8.33
CA GLY A 108 -18.57 0.37 8.79
C GLY A 108 -19.67 0.35 7.71
N ALA A 109 -19.44 0.92 6.53
CA ALA A 109 -20.46 1.00 5.47
C ALA A 109 -20.83 -0.37 4.87
N ARG A 110 -19.83 -1.10 4.35
CA ARG A 110 -20.04 -2.46 3.80
C ARG A 110 -20.55 -3.45 4.85
N SER A 111 -20.00 -3.42 6.07
CA SER A 111 -20.38 -4.35 7.14
C SER A 111 -21.82 -4.17 7.60
N LYS A 112 -22.37 -2.96 7.49
CA LYS A 112 -23.78 -2.70 7.73
C LYS A 112 -24.68 -3.52 6.79
N ASN A 113 -24.41 -3.47 5.49
CA ASN A 113 -25.16 -4.22 4.48
C ASN A 113 -24.94 -5.74 4.63
N SER A 114 -23.69 -6.17 4.82
CA SER A 114 -23.37 -7.57 5.07
C SER A 114 -24.09 -8.11 6.31
N SER A 115 -24.18 -7.33 7.38
CA SER A 115 -24.86 -7.76 8.60
C SER A 115 -26.36 -7.99 8.36
N GLN A 116 -27.01 -7.15 7.56
CA GLN A 116 -28.40 -7.37 7.18
C GLN A 116 -28.56 -8.64 6.35
N LEU A 117 -27.70 -8.84 5.36
CA LEU A 117 -27.73 -10.05 4.51
C LEU A 117 -27.58 -11.32 5.34
N LEU A 118 -26.66 -11.35 6.31
CA LEU A 118 -26.51 -12.49 7.21
C LEU A 118 -27.79 -12.75 8.00
N VAL A 119 -28.45 -11.72 8.53
CA VAL A 119 -29.70 -11.96 9.26
C VAL A 119 -30.81 -12.48 8.34
N ASP A 120 -30.91 -11.94 7.13
CA ASP A 120 -31.89 -12.39 6.12
C ASP A 120 -31.66 -13.87 5.74
N GLU A 121 -30.41 -14.34 5.78
CA GLU A 121 -29.97 -15.72 5.54
C GLU A 121 -30.01 -16.64 6.79
N GLY A 122 -30.60 -16.14 7.89
CA GLY A 122 -30.93 -16.92 9.08
C GLY A 122 -29.83 -16.99 10.14
N PHE A 123 -28.82 -16.12 10.08
CA PHE A 123 -27.83 -15.99 11.15
C PHE A 123 -28.42 -15.27 12.37
N SER A 124 -28.32 -15.88 13.55
CA SER A 124 -29.11 -15.48 14.71
C SER A 124 -28.46 -14.41 15.61
N ASN A 125 -27.13 -14.30 15.60
CA ASN A 125 -26.37 -13.44 16.52
C ASN A 125 -25.37 -12.53 15.78
N VAL A 126 -25.89 -11.66 14.90
CA VAL A 126 -25.08 -10.76 14.07
C VAL A 126 -24.87 -9.40 14.74
N TYR A 127 -23.61 -8.96 14.76
CA TYR A 127 -23.18 -7.68 15.32
C TYR A 127 -22.33 -6.90 14.31
N ASN A 128 -22.76 -5.70 13.94
CA ASN A 128 -21.98 -4.81 13.09
C ASN A 128 -21.02 -3.98 13.96
N MET A 129 -19.71 -4.05 13.68
CA MET A 129 -18.71 -3.25 14.38
C MET A 129 -18.63 -1.84 13.79
N GLU A 130 -19.20 -0.88 14.51
CA GLU A 130 -19.25 0.52 14.09
C GLU A 130 -17.84 1.12 13.89
N GLY A 131 -17.67 1.87 12.80
CA GLY A 131 -16.38 2.48 12.43
C GLY A 131 -15.35 1.51 11.84
N GLY A 132 -15.66 0.21 11.77
CA GLY A 132 -14.83 -0.80 11.14
C GLY A 132 -13.41 -0.92 11.72
N ILE A 133 -12.47 -1.38 10.90
CA ILE A 133 -11.06 -1.53 11.29
C ILE A 133 -10.37 -0.19 11.56
N LEU A 134 -10.83 0.91 10.94
CA LEU A 134 -10.27 2.25 11.20
C LEU A 134 -10.49 2.66 12.67
N ALA A 135 -11.71 2.52 13.17
CA ALA A 135 -12.00 2.81 14.59
C ALA A 135 -11.29 1.82 15.53
N TRP A 136 -11.05 0.58 15.09
CA TRP A 136 -10.32 -0.41 15.88
C TRP A 136 -8.84 -0.02 16.07
N ILE A 137 -8.19 0.42 15.00
CA ILE A 137 -6.81 0.91 15.02
C ILE A 137 -6.68 2.22 15.81
N ASP A 138 -7.60 3.17 15.61
CA ASP A 138 -7.63 4.43 16.36
C ASP A 138 -7.78 4.21 17.87
N ALA A 139 -8.53 3.17 18.27
CA ALA A 139 -8.62 2.75 19.67
C ALA A 139 -7.34 2.06 20.22
N GLY A 140 -6.30 1.90 19.39
CA GLY A 140 -5.02 1.27 19.75
C GLY A 140 -5.14 -0.24 19.94
N TYR A 141 -6.07 -0.88 19.23
CA TYR A 141 -6.31 -2.32 19.37
C TYR A 141 -5.43 -3.11 18.38
N PRO A 142 -4.95 -4.31 18.77
CA PRO A 142 -4.00 -5.05 17.96
C PRO A 142 -4.65 -5.58 16.67
N VAL A 143 -3.86 -5.60 15.61
CA VAL A 143 -4.20 -6.15 14.29
C VAL A 143 -3.02 -6.98 13.79
N TRP A 144 -3.30 -7.95 12.94
CA TRP A 144 -2.28 -8.57 12.10
C TRP A 144 -1.96 -7.58 10.98
N SER A 145 -0.68 -7.30 10.74
CA SER A 145 -0.26 -6.39 9.66
C SER A 145 1.15 -6.69 9.17
N ILE A 146 1.36 -6.53 7.87
CA ILE A 146 2.67 -6.62 7.19
C ILE A 146 3.12 -5.28 6.61
N SER A 147 2.39 -4.19 6.87
CA SER A 147 2.75 -2.87 6.37
C SER A 147 2.40 -1.77 7.36
N HIS A 148 3.34 -0.87 7.61
CA HIS A 148 3.17 0.24 8.55
C HIS A 148 3.52 1.59 7.91
N ASN A 149 2.83 2.63 8.36
CA ASN A 149 3.31 3.99 8.26
C ASN A 149 4.06 4.33 9.55
N VAL A 150 5.29 4.79 9.42
CA VAL A 150 6.16 5.18 10.51
C VAL A 150 6.48 6.66 10.39
N VAL A 151 6.23 7.41 11.46
CA VAL A 151 6.58 8.83 11.53
C VAL A 151 7.64 9.02 12.61
N VAL A 152 8.80 9.53 12.22
CA VAL A 152 9.89 9.91 13.11
C VAL A 152 9.79 11.40 13.40
N LYS A 153 9.37 11.73 14.62
CA LYS A 153 9.22 13.11 15.11
C LYS A 153 10.51 13.61 15.78
N ASP A 154 10.52 14.91 16.11
CA ASP A 154 11.56 15.52 16.93
C ASP A 154 11.85 14.73 18.22
N LYS A 155 13.12 14.79 18.66
CA LYS A 155 13.63 14.10 19.85
C LYS A 155 13.58 12.56 19.78
N GLY A 156 13.31 11.99 18.59
CA GLY A 156 13.36 10.55 18.34
C GLY A 156 12.10 9.80 18.77
N ASN A 157 10.98 10.51 18.94
CA ASN A 157 9.68 9.88 19.12
C ASN A 157 9.27 9.21 17.80
N ILE A 158 9.03 7.90 17.85
CA ILE A 158 8.64 7.09 16.69
C ILE A 158 7.19 6.66 16.88
N GLU A 159 6.36 6.98 15.90
CA GLU A 159 4.96 6.56 15.84
C GLU A 159 4.82 5.53 14.72
N ILE A 160 4.31 4.34 15.06
CA ILE A 160 4.10 3.24 14.12
C ILE A 160 2.61 2.97 14.07
N THR A 161 2.04 3.04 12.87
CA THR A 161 0.63 2.78 12.64
C THR A 161 0.47 1.73 11.53
N PRO A 162 -0.35 0.68 11.73
CA PRO A 162 -0.67 -0.27 10.67
C PRO A 162 -1.26 0.47 9.47
N ARG A 163 -0.83 0.09 8.27
CA ARG A 163 -1.31 0.71 7.04
C ARG A 163 -2.61 0.05 6.61
N ILE A 164 -3.63 0.88 6.42
CA ILE A 164 -4.88 0.47 5.78
C ILE A 164 -4.79 0.84 4.32
N ILE A 165 -4.72 -0.16 3.46
CA ILE A 165 -4.85 0.07 2.01
C ILE A 165 -6.31 0.43 1.76
N GLU A 166 -6.54 1.61 1.21
CA GLU A 166 -7.82 1.90 0.56
C GLU A 166 -7.80 1.08 -0.70
N SER A 167 -8.70 0.08 -0.80
CA SER A 167 -9.02 -0.74 -1.99
C SER A 167 -8.06 -0.50 -3.14
N CYS A 168 -7.20 -1.47 -3.50
CA CYS A 168 -6.28 -1.37 -4.63
C CYS A 168 -6.98 -0.75 -5.84
N SER A 169 -6.85 0.57 -5.99
CA SER A 169 -7.25 1.33 -7.16
C SER A 169 -6.01 1.44 -8.04
N CYS A 170 -5.16 0.41 -8.03
CA CYS A 170 -4.56 0.00 -9.29
C CYS A 170 -5.76 -0.42 -10.14
N GLY A 171 -6.35 0.54 -10.84
CA GLY A 171 -6.93 0.25 -12.13
C GLY A 171 -5.77 -0.20 -13.00
N CYS A 172 -5.26 -1.41 -12.77
CA CYS A 172 -4.92 -2.21 -13.93
C CYS A 172 -6.25 -2.23 -14.68
N PRO A 173 -6.33 -1.68 -15.89
CA PRO A 173 -7.49 -1.96 -16.71
C PRO A 173 -7.70 -3.47 -16.59
N GLU A 174 -8.90 -3.91 -16.23
CA GLU A 174 -9.33 -5.17 -16.82
C GLU A 174 -9.27 -4.85 -18.31
N GLU A 175 -8.12 -5.16 -18.93
CA GLU A 175 -8.00 -5.02 -20.36
C GLU A 175 -9.10 -5.90 -20.92
N ASP A 176 -10.10 -5.24 -21.46
CA ASP A 176 -10.79 -5.76 -22.62
C ASP A 176 -9.66 -5.98 -23.64
N ILE A 177 -9.21 -7.23 -23.80
CA ILE A 177 -8.11 -7.68 -24.68
C ILE A 177 -8.40 -7.37 -26.18
N ASN A 178 -9.33 -6.46 -26.46
CA ASN A 178 -9.79 -6.09 -27.79
C ASN A 178 -9.84 -4.58 -28.04
N ASP A 179 -9.28 -3.71 -27.18
CA ASP A 179 -9.01 -2.33 -27.59
C ASP A 179 -7.72 -2.31 -28.44
N PRO A 180 -7.77 -1.98 -29.74
CA PRO A 180 -6.56 -1.83 -30.53
C PRO A 180 -5.77 -0.66 -29.96
N GLN A 181 -4.72 -0.98 -29.21
CA GLN A 181 -3.72 -0.07 -28.67
C GLN A 181 -3.42 1.05 -29.66
N SER A 182 -3.50 2.29 -29.18
CA SER A 182 -2.68 3.34 -29.75
C SER A 182 -1.22 2.96 -29.47
N ASP A 183 -0.60 2.20 -30.36
CA ASP A 183 0.81 1.85 -30.30
C ASP A 183 1.65 3.14 -30.30
N ILE A 184 2.04 3.61 -29.11
CA ILE A 184 3.02 4.69 -28.99
C ILE A 184 4.37 4.07 -29.34
N ALA A 185 4.88 4.36 -30.53
CA ALA A 185 6.22 3.93 -30.93
C ALA A 185 7.26 4.72 -30.13
N ILE A 186 7.99 4.03 -29.26
CA ILE A 186 9.13 4.60 -28.51
C ILE A 186 10.41 3.97 -29.04
N SER A 187 11.34 4.80 -29.54
CA SER A 187 12.70 4.38 -29.88
C SER A 187 13.69 5.04 -28.93
N VAL A 188 14.74 4.33 -28.53
CA VAL A 188 15.75 4.81 -27.58
C VAL A 188 17.14 4.38 -28.04
N GLU A 189 18.08 5.32 -28.07
CA GLU A 189 19.49 5.09 -28.39
C GLU A 189 20.40 5.67 -27.29
N PHE A 190 21.44 4.93 -26.93
CA PHE A 190 22.42 5.32 -25.92
C PHE A 190 23.80 5.47 -26.56
N ASN A 191 24.31 6.69 -26.59
CA ASN A 191 25.56 7.07 -27.20
C ASN A 191 26.58 7.47 -26.11
N VAL A 192 27.49 6.56 -25.75
CA VAL A 192 28.57 6.86 -24.81
C VAL A 192 29.56 7.83 -25.47
N LEU A 193 29.65 9.04 -24.92
CA LEU A 193 30.50 10.12 -25.44
C LEU A 193 31.91 10.08 -24.83
N GLU A 194 31.98 9.83 -23.52
CA GLU A 194 33.24 9.72 -22.78
C GLU A 194 33.09 8.67 -21.68
N GLU A 195 34.11 7.84 -21.49
CA GLU A 195 34.14 6.86 -20.41
C GLU A 195 35.58 6.68 -19.92
N ASN A 196 35.76 6.76 -18.59
CA ASN A 196 36.97 6.39 -17.89
C ASN A 196 36.62 5.73 -16.54
N GLU A 197 37.63 5.38 -15.74
CA GLU A 197 37.46 4.63 -14.49
C GLU A 197 36.49 5.27 -13.48
N THR A 198 36.30 6.59 -13.53
CA THR A 198 35.49 7.33 -12.54
C THR A 198 34.42 8.20 -13.18
N TYR A 199 34.33 8.27 -14.49
CA TYR A 199 33.43 9.17 -15.18
C TYR A 199 32.85 8.53 -16.44
N THR A 200 31.55 8.71 -16.62
CA THR A 200 30.83 8.29 -17.82
C THR A 200 29.93 9.42 -18.27
N GLU A 201 29.94 9.72 -19.56
CA GLU A 201 29.04 10.67 -20.21
C GLU A 201 28.30 9.97 -21.34
N VAL A 202 26.97 10.00 -21.28
CA VAL A 202 26.09 9.33 -22.23
C VAL A 202 25.10 10.35 -22.78
N LEU A 203 25.02 10.45 -24.10
CA LEU A 203 23.93 11.09 -24.81
C LEU A 203 22.84 10.04 -25.04
N ILE A 204 21.62 10.39 -24.67
CA ILE A 204 20.45 9.52 -24.75
C ILE A 204 19.46 10.21 -25.67
N GLU A 205 19.19 9.56 -26.79
CA GLU A 205 18.30 10.06 -27.83
C GLU A 205 17.09 9.17 -27.89
N TYR A 206 15.90 9.76 -27.95
CA TYR A 206 14.68 8.97 -28.02
C TYR A 206 13.55 9.72 -28.69
N GLU A 207 12.61 8.95 -29.24
CA GLU A 207 11.50 9.46 -30.02
C GLU A 207 10.18 8.96 -29.42
N ILE A 208 9.23 9.87 -29.23
CA ILE A 208 7.86 9.55 -28.82
C ILE A 208 6.93 10.31 -29.76
N ASP A 209 6.05 9.60 -30.47
CA ASP A 209 5.10 10.18 -31.43
C ASP A 209 5.77 11.13 -32.45
N GLU A 210 6.89 10.71 -33.04
CA GLU A 210 7.68 11.48 -34.00
C GLU A 210 8.36 12.75 -33.43
N ILE A 211 8.35 12.94 -32.11
CA ILE A 211 9.09 14.01 -31.43
C ILE A 211 10.37 13.43 -30.84
N SER A 212 11.50 13.90 -31.34
CA SER A 212 12.83 13.53 -30.83
C SER A 212 13.24 14.38 -29.63
N TYR A 213 13.90 13.73 -28.69
CA TYR A 213 14.44 14.35 -27.49
C TYR A 213 15.86 13.88 -27.24
N GLU A 214 16.64 14.76 -26.62
CA GLU A 214 18.03 14.49 -26.27
C GLU A 214 18.22 14.69 -24.76
N THR A 215 19.03 13.84 -24.15
CA THR A 215 19.41 13.94 -22.74
C THR A 215 20.87 13.60 -22.55
N LEU A 216 21.58 14.50 -21.89
CA LEU A 216 22.97 14.29 -21.53
C LEU A 216 23.04 13.85 -20.07
N MET A 217 23.51 12.63 -19.84
CA MET A 217 23.75 12.09 -18.50
C MET A 217 25.26 12.02 -18.26
N LYS A 218 25.72 12.67 -17.18
CA LYS A 218 27.07 12.56 -16.64
C LYS A 218 27.01 11.82 -15.32
N LYS A 219 27.86 10.80 -15.15
CA LYS A 219 27.99 9.99 -13.95
C LYS A 219 29.43 10.05 -13.48
N THR A 220 29.66 10.44 -12.22
CA THR A 220 30.99 10.51 -11.60
C THR A 220 31.04 9.63 -10.36
N LEU A 221 31.96 8.66 -10.29
CA LEU A 221 32.27 7.89 -9.09
C LEU A 221 33.06 8.77 -8.11
N LEU A 222 32.45 9.05 -6.96
CA LEU A 222 33.06 9.87 -5.91
C LEU A 222 33.72 9.05 -4.81
N PHE A 223 33.20 7.85 -4.58
CA PHE A 223 33.72 6.93 -3.59
C PHE A 223 33.31 5.50 -3.94
N SER A 224 34.26 4.57 -3.82
CA SER A 224 33.97 3.15 -3.77
C SER A 224 34.84 2.49 -2.71
N SER A 225 34.27 1.54 -1.97
CA SER A 225 35.00 0.70 -1.03
C SER A 225 34.38 -0.67 -0.99
N GLU A 226 35.23 -1.68 -0.91
CA GLU A 226 34.83 -3.07 -0.81
C GLU A 226 35.52 -3.73 0.40
N SER A 227 34.84 -4.66 1.04
CA SER A 227 35.38 -5.44 2.14
C SER A 227 34.90 -6.88 2.03
N HIS A 228 35.84 -7.76 1.68
CA HIS A 228 35.60 -9.19 1.55
C HIS A 228 36.04 -9.96 2.79
N SER A 229 35.24 -10.96 3.15
CA SER A 229 35.56 -11.93 4.18
C SER A 229 35.01 -13.30 3.77
N ASN A 230 35.36 -14.36 4.51
CA ASN A 230 34.90 -15.71 4.17
C ASN A 230 33.36 -15.88 4.19
N GLU A 231 32.61 -14.95 4.79
CA GLU A 231 31.15 -15.09 4.96
C GLU A 231 30.34 -13.85 4.51
N VAL A 232 31.02 -12.75 4.21
CA VAL A 232 30.40 -11.43 4.02
C VAL A 232 31.22 -10.63 3.03
N ASP A 233 30.54 -10.16 1.98
CA ASP A 233 31.08 -9.21 1.01
C ASP A 233 30.27 -7.92 1.07
N LYS A 234 30.94 -6.81 1.42
CA LYS A 234 30.32 -5.48 1.54
C LYS A 234 30.85 -4.56 0.45
N TYR A 235 29.93 -3.86 -0.21
CA TYR A 235 30.23 -2.90 -1.28
C TYR A 235 29.56 -1.57 -0.95
N TYR A 236 30.33 -0.49 -1.02
CA TYR A 236 29.87 0.87 -0.79
C TYR A 236 30.20 1.70 -2.02
N GLU A 237 29.21 2.39 -2.56
CA GLU A 237 29.42 3.28 -3.70
C GLU A 237 28.70 4.61 -3.49
N LEU A 238 29.35 5.69 -3.94
CA LEU A 238 28.75 7.01 -4.05
C LEU A 238 29.04 7.54 -5.44
N TYR A 239 27.97 7.76 -6.20
CA TYR A 239 28.02 8.42 -7.49
C TYR A 239 27.39 9.80 -7.41
N TYR A 240 27.88 10.72 -8.24
CA TYR A 240 27.24 11.99 -8.51
C TYR A 240 26.78 12.01 -9.96
N TYR A 241 25.51 12.36 -10.14
CA TYR A 241 24.85 12.41 -11.43
C TYR A 241 24.49 13.85 -11.78
N GLU A 242 24.72 14.20 -13.03
CA GLU A 242 24.22 15.43 -13.65
C GLU A 242 23.47 15.05 -14.91
N ILE A 243 22.18 15.33 -14.96
CA ILE A 243 21.36 15.13 -16.15
C ILE A 243 20.86 16.45 -16.65
N SER A 244 21.12 16.69 -17.92
CA SER A 244 20.75 17.91 -18.60
C SER A 244 19.94 17.60 -19.84
N THR A 245 18.91 18.40 -20.04
CA THR A 245 18.01 18.37 -21.19
C THR A 245 17.88 19.79 -21.71
N LEU A 246 17.09 20.00 -22.76
CA LEU A 246 16.79 21.36 -23.23
C LEU A 246 16.08 22.20 -22.16
N ASP A 247 15.22 21.57 -21.35
CA ASP A 247 14.28 22.29 -20.47
C ASP A 247 14.64 22.22 -18.99
N TYR A 248 15.49 21.28 -18.57
CA TYR A 248 15.92 21.20 -17.16
C TYR A 248 17.30 20.60 -16.99
N ASN A 249 17.87 20.90 -15.82
CA ASN A 249 19.09 20.27 -15.32
C ASN A 249 18.82 19.75 -13.90
N ARG A 250 19.16 18.48 -13.66
CA ARG A 250 19.04 17.80 -12.38
C ARG A 250 20.37 17.25 -11.94
N ARG A 251 20.64 17.38 -10.65
CA ARG A 251 21.86 16.89 -10.01
C ARG A 251 21.46 16.09 -8.79
N PHE A 252 22.11 14.97 -8.53
CA PHE A 252 21.87 14.16 -7.34
C PHE A 252 23.05 13.25 -7.03
N TYR A 253 23.10 12.75 -5.80
CA TYR A 253 24.01 11.70 -5.40
C TYR A 253 23.25 10.38 -5.28
N LEU A 254 23.84 9.31 -5.81
CA LEU A 254 23.36 7.94 -5.60
C LEU A 254 24.30 7.27 -4.61
N LEU A 255 23.81 7.05 -3.39
CA LEU A 255 24.52 6.36 -2.33
C LEU A 255 23.99 4.93 -2.24
N SER A 256 24.86 3.97 -2.49
CA SER A 256 24.54 2.54 -2.50
C SER A 256 25.37 1.78 -1.48
N TYR A 257 24.73 0.83 -0.81
CA TYR A 257 25.37 -0.14 0.07
C TYR A 257 24.80 -1.52 -0.24
N HIS A 258 25.69 -2.49 -0.45
CA HIS A 258 25.33 -3.90 -0.60
C HIS A 258 26.11 -4.74 0.41
N ASN A 259 25.43 -5.74 0.96
CA ASN A 259 25.99 -6.73 1.86
C ASN A 259 25.46 -8.10 1.47
N GLU A 260 26.32 -8.85 0.79
CA GLU A 260 26.09 -10.23 0.44
C GLU A 260 26.57 -11.10 1.60
N ASN A 261 25.62 -11.50 2.45
CA ASN A 261 25.86 -12.39 3.56
C ASN A 261 25.54 -13.82 3.14
N LYS A 262 26.14 -14.82 3.80
CA LYS A 262 25.77 -16.22 3.59
C LYS A 262 24.27 -16.50 3.82
N ASP A 263 23.62 -15.77 4.73
CA ASP A 263 22.24 -16.01 5.15
C ASP A 263 21.21 -15.07 4.46
N TYR A 264 21.65 -13.92 3.94
CA TYR A 264 20.77 -12.90 3.33
C TYR A 264 21.54 -11.97 2.37
N ASN A 265 20.82 -11.31 1.48
CA ASN A 265 21.30 -10.16 0.72
C ASN A 265 20.67 -8.90 1.30
N PHE A 266 21.48 -7.90 1.59
CA PHE A 266 21.01 -6.63 2.11
C PHE A 266 21.47 -5.49 1.22
N SER A 267 20.57 -4.58 0.88
CA SER A 267 20.92 -3.40 0.10
C SER A 267 20.25 -2.13 0.64
N ILE A 268 20.95 -1.02 0.43
CA ILE A 268 20.45 0.33 0.64
C ILE A 268 20.74 1.08 -0.65
N THR A 269 19.73 1.74 -1.19
CA THR A 269 19.90 2.70 -2.27
C THR A 269 19.27 4.00 -1.84
N SER A 270 20.03 5.09 -1.89
CA SER A 270 19.55 6.42 -1.52
C SER A 270 19.86 7.45 -2.59
N ILE A 271 18.87 8.27 -2.90
CA ILE A 271 19.02 9.45 -3.74
C ILE A 271 19.10 10.66 -2.82
N LEU A 272 20.16 11.45 -2.95
CA LEU A 272 20.34 12.69 -2.21
C LEU A 272 20.34 13.86 -3.19
N THR A 273 19.34 14.74 -3.08
CA THR A 273 19.19 15.91 -3.95
C THR A 273 19.90 17.11 -3.33
N PRO A 274 20.98 17.64 -3.91
CA PRO A 274 21.69 18.80 -3.38
C PRO A 274 20.85 20.07 -3.49
N LEU A 275 20.77 20.82 -2.39
CA LEU A 275 20.24 22.17 -2.36
C LEU A 275 21.38 23.21 -2.41
N THR A 276 22.42 22.98 -1.61
CA THR A 276 23.66 23.77 -1.58
C THR A 276 24.87 22.84 -1.52
N ASN A 277 26.09 23.38 -1.38
CA ASN A 277 27.30 22.58 -1.34
C ASN A 277 27.42 21.71 -0.07
N ASP A 278 26.67 22.03 0.98
CA ASP A 278 26.73 21.39 2.30
C ASP A 278 25.34 21.08 2.87
N PHE A 279 24.33 21.01 2.01
CA PHE A 279 22.94 20.74 2.40
C PHE A 279 22.14 20.07 1.28
N TYR A 280 21.32 19.08 1.66
CA TYR A 280 20.40 18.37 0.77
C TYR A 280 18.98 18.91 0.91
N GLU A 281 18.29 19.06 -0.21
CA GLU A 281 16.84 19.32 -0.24
C GLU A 281 16.09 18.10 0.29
N LYS A 282 16.47 16.91 -0.21
CA LYS A 282 15.77 15.66 0.06
C LYS A 282 16.70 14.47 0.04
N ILE A 283 16.39 13.48 0.89
CA ILE A 283 16.90 12.11 0.78
C ILE A 283 15.74 11.11 0.70
N GLU A 284 15.81 10.22 -0.28
CA GLU A 284 14.86 9.11 -0.43
C GLU A 284 15.63 7.80 -0.43
N THR A 285 15.19 6.83 0.37
CA THR A 285 15.92 5.58 0.58
C THR A 285 15.05 4.36 0.39
N VAL A 286 15.58 3.37 -0.30
CA VAL A 286 15.07 1.98 -0.29
C VAL A 286 16.04 1.12 0.49
N ILE A 287 15.50 0.31 1.39
CA ILE A 287 16.23 -0.72 2.10
C ILE A 287 15.59 -2.04 1.77
N MET A 288 16.40 -2.98 1.28
CA MET A 288 15.97 -4.33 1.00
C MET A 288 16.75 -5.32 1.85
N HIS A 289 16.04 -6.23 2.50
CA HIS A 289 16.63 -7.35 3.22
C HIS A 289 16.00 -8.63 2.69
N ILE A 290 16.77 -9.40 1.92
CA ILE A 290 16.32 -10.62 1.25
C ILE A 290 16.99 -11.83 1.91
N PRO A 291 16.30 -12.60 2.77
CA PRO A 291 16.78 -13.88 3.27
C PRO A 291 16.94 -14.90 2.12
N LYS A 292 17.87 -15.85 2.23
CA LYS A 292 18.02 -16.93 1.22
C LYS A 292 17.02 -18.08 1.45
N GLY A 293 16.15 -18.40 0.47
CA GLY A 293 15.06 -19.41 0.50
C GLY A 293 13.99 -19.24 -0.63
N GLU A 294 12.87 -19.99 -0.67
CA GLU A 294 11.68 -19.86 -1.56
C GLU A 294 10.38 -19.29 -0.89
N SER A 295 9.77 -18.20 -1.42
CA SER A 295 8.92 -17.27 -0.61
C SER A 295 7.44 -17.18 -0.94
N LYS A 296 6.67 -16.59 0.01
CA LYS A 296 5.24 -16.32 -0.11
C LYS A 296 4.74 -15.00 0.53
N LEU A 297 5.58 -14.22 1.23
CA LEU A 297 5.12 -13.01 1.96
C LEU A 297 6.20 -11.93 2.04
N THR A 298 5.79 -10.66 1.98
CA THR A 298 6.68 -9.48 2.02
C THR A 298 6.14 -8.41 2.94
N THR A 299 7.02 -7.76 3.72
CA THR A 299 6.65 -6.55 4.46
C THR A 299 7.08 -5.29 3.73
N ILE A 300 6.30 -4.23 3.86
CA ILE A 300 6.63 -2.89 3.37
C ILE A 300 6.31 -1.86 4.45
N ASP A 301 7.34 -1.22 4.99
CA ASP A 301 7.21 -0.18 5.99
C ASP A 301 7.71 1.17 5.45
N LEU A 302 6.84 2.17 5.47
CA LEU A 302 7.12 3.52 4.97
C LEU A 302 7.50 4.41 6.14
N ILE A 303 8.63 5.07 6.04
CA ILE A 303 9.19 5.89 7.10
C ILE A 303 9.30 7.32 6.61
N ASP A 304 8.71 8.24 7.36
CA ASP A 304 8.70 9.66 7.09
C ASP A 304 9.28 10.42 8.29
N PHE A 305 10.17 11.36 8.02
CA PHE A 305 10.91 12.09 9.03
C PHE A 305 10.42 13.54 9.07
N LYS A 306 9.85 13.94 10.21
CA LYS A 306 9.34 15.30 10.42
C LYS A 306 10.36 16.18 11.12
N LYS A 307 11.59 16.19 10.60
CA LYS A 307 12.71 16.98 11.12
C LYS A 307 13.85 17.05 10.11
N GLU A 308 14.62 18.13 10.19
CA GLU A 308 15.95 18.18 9.58
C GLU A 308 16.86 17.14 10.25
N ILE A 309 17.65 16.44 9.44
CA ILE A 309 18.49 15.36 9.95
C ILE A 309 19.78 15.24 9.14
N LYS A 310 20.87 14.88 9.83
CA LYS A 310 22.13 14.57 9.18
C LYS A 310 22.08 13.18 8.54
N VAL A 311 22.69 12.95 7.38
CA VAL A 311 22.63 11.65 6.66
C VAL A 311 23.03 10.46 7.56
N SER A 312 24.11 10.57 8.33
CA SER A 312 24.50 9.52 9.27
C SER A 312 23.49 9.29 10.40
N GLU A 313 22.88 10.36 10.92
CA GLU A 313 21.83 10.28 11.94
C GLU A 313 20.53 9.70 11.38
N TYR A 314 20.24 9.96 10.11
CA TYR A 314 19.09 9.44 9.39
C TYR A 314 19.13 7.91 9.33
N TYR A 315 20.23 7.30 8.89
CA TYR A 315 20.38 5.84 8.92
C TYR A 315 20.37 5.28 10.34
N LYS A 316 20.93 6.01 11.33
CA LYS A 316 20.85 5.61 12.74
C LYS A 316 19.40 5.56 13.23
N ASP A 317 18.58 6.52 12.84
CA ASP A 317 17.18 6.59 13.22
C ASP A 317 16.33 5.54 12.49
N ILE A 318 16.62 5.23 11.22
CA ILE A 318 16.05 4.06 10.54
C ILE A 318 16.38 2.77 11.33
N GLY A 319 17.62 2.64 11.81
CA GLY A 319 18.00 1.51 12.66
C GLY A 319 17.21 1.43 13.97
N LYS A 320 16.80 2.57 14.55
CA LYS A 320 15.90 2.60 15.73
C LYS A 320 14.47 2.22 15.35
N VAL A 321 13.98 2.68 14.19
CA VAL A 321 12.67 2.30 13.64
C VAL A 321 12.61 0.80 13.43
N ALA A 322 13.58 0.22 12.73
CA ALA A 322 13.63 -1.22 12.50
C ALA A 322 13.62 -2.02 13.81
N LYS A 323 14.34 -1.55 14.84
CA LYS A 323 14.30 -2.16 16.18
C LYS A 323 12.93 -2.08 16.86
N GLN A 324 12.14 -1.04 16.60
CA GLN A 324 10.79 -0.91 17.13
C GLN A 324 9.80 -1.81 16.38
N LEU A 325 9.87 -1.84 15.05
CA LEU A 325 9.10 -2.76 14.21
C LEU A 325 9.38 -4.23 14.61
N ALA A 326 10.64 -4.59 14.84
CA ALA A 326 11.02 -5.90 15.39
C ALA A 326 10.37 -6.22 16.75
N LYS A 327 10.00 -5.21 17.56
CA LYS A 327 9.25 -5.44 18.81
C LYS A 327 7.77 -5.61 18.54
N GLU A 328 7.20 -4.86 17.60
CA GLU A 328 5.79 -4.98 17.21
C GLU A 328 5.52 -6.36 16.62
N TYR A 329 6.30 -6.79 15.63
CA TYR A 329 6.18 -8.11 15.02
C TYR A 329 6.32 -9.26 16.03
N ARG A 330 7.23 -9.13 17.00
CA ARG A 330 7.44 -10.14 18.06
C ARG A 330 6.21 -10.34 18.96
N LYS A 331 5.33 -9.35 19.08
CA LYS A 331 4.10 -9.48 19.90
C LYS A 331 3.06 -10.38 19.23
N SER A 332 3.17 -10.59 17.92
CA SER A 332 2.23 -11.43 17.18
C SER A 332 2.36 -12.90 17.59
N GLU A 333 1.25 -13.63 17.59
CA GLU A 333 1.26 -15.08 17.75
C GLU A 333 1.62 -15.80 16.42
N ASP A 334 1.49 -15.10 15.29
CA ASP A 334 1.85 -15.57 13.95
C ASP A 334 3.37 -15.80 13.81
N GLU A 335 3.76 -17.01 13.42
CA GLU A 335 5.17 -17.41 13.26
C GLU A 335 5.88 -16.67 12.11
N THR A 336 5.16 -16.31 11.05
CA THR A 336 5.68 -15.52 9.93
C THR A 336 6.04 -14.11 10.39
N LEU A 337 5.14 -13.46 11.15
CA LEU A 337 5.43 -12.16 11.74
C LEU A 337 6.61 -12.24 12.73
N LYS A 338 6.73 -13.32 13.52
CA LYS A 338 7.92 -13.53 14.37
C LYS A 338 9.23 -13.61 13.57
N LYS A 339 9.23 -14.26 12.39
CA LYS A 339 10.37 -14.32 11.46
C LYS A 339 10.78 -12.92 10.99
N PHE A 340 9.84 -12.08 10.56
CA PHE A 340 10.14 -10.67 10.25
C PHE A 340 10.76 -9.94 11.45
N SER A 341 10.33 -10.24 12.68
CA SER A 341 10.95 -9.64 13.88
C SER A 341 12.46 -9.92 14.00
N GLU A 342 12.95 -11.04 13.47
CA GLU A 342 14.38 -11.37 13.44
C GLU A 342 15.10 -10.60 12.32
N ASN A 343 14.52 -10.59 11.12
CA ASN A 343 15.01 -9.81 9.99
C ASN A 343 15.16 -8.32 10.33
N TYR A 344 14.14 -7.71 10.95
CA TYR A 344 14.20 -6.30 11.36
C TYR A 344 15.26 -6.02 12.44
N ARG A 345 15.70 -7.02 13.23
CA ARG A 345 16.89 -6.87 14.09
C ARG A 345 18.18 -6.85 13.28
N THR A 346 18.26 -7.66 12.23
CA THR A 346 19.37 -7.62 11.26
C THR A 346 19.43 -6.27 10.57
N ILE A 347 18.30 -5.79 10.01
CA ILE A 347 18.19 -4.46 9.40
C ILE A 347 18.65 -3.37 10.39
N SER A 348 18.19 -3.41 11.64
CA SER A 348 18.63 -2.47 12.69
C SER A 348 20.15 -2.46 12.90
N LYS A 349 20.79 -3.64 12.84
CA LYS A 349 22.24 -3.78 12.97
C LYS A 349 22.97 -3.21 11.76
N GLU A 350 22.53 -3.56 10.55
CA GLU A 350 23.10 -3.07 9.29
C GLU A 350 22.99 -1.54 9.19
N MET A 351 21.84 -0.96 9.53
CA MET A 351 21.63 0.49 9.60
C MET A 351 22.60 1.20 10.54
N ARG A 352 22.90 0.59 11.70
CA ARG A 352 23.86 1.16 12.65
C ARG A 352 25.28 1.11 12.11
N GLU A 353 25.67 0.02 11.47
CA GLU A 353 26.99 -0.11 10.84
C GLU A 353 27.14 0.88 9.69
N PHE A 354 26.11 1.01 8.84
CA PHE A 354 26.13 1.97 7.73
C PHE A 354 26.16 3.43 8.21
N SER A 355 25.39 3.77 9.24
CA SER A 355 25.45 5.09 9.89
C SER A 355 26.87 5.44 10.37
N GLN A 356 27.58 4.47 10.98
CA GLN A 356 28.96 4.66 11.43
C GLN A 356 29.93 4.84 10.26
N PHE A 357 29.76 4.06 9.20
CA PHE A 357 30.53 4.20 7.97
C PHE A 357 30.35 5.59 7.34
N ILE A 358 29.12 6.09 7.23
CA ILE A 358 28.86 7.44 6.73
C ILE A 358 29.59 8.49 7.56
N ASN A 359 29.46 8.39 8.90
CA ASN A 359 30.04 9.37 9.79
C ASN A 359 31.58 9.39 9.76
N LYS A 360 32.22 8.26 9.49
CA LYS A 360 33.68 8.09 9.58
C LYS A 360 34.37 8.20 8.23
N ASP A 361 33.88 7.45 7.24
CA ASP A 361 34.57 7.21 5.97
C ASP A 361 33.94 8.06 4.82
N LEU A 362 32.67 8.44 4.93
CA LEU A 362 31.98 9.38 4.02
C LEU A 362 31.62 10.73 4.68
N TYR A 363 32.38 11.16 5.69
CA TYR A 363 32.09 12.37 6.47
C TYR A 363 31.99 13.65 5.64
N ALA A 364 32.64 13.68 4.46
CA ALA A 364 32.60 14.80 3.52
C ALA A 364 31.25 14.96 2.80
N TYR A 365 30.37 13.95 2.87
CA TYR A 365 29.02 13.93 2.29
C TYR A 365 27.94 13.77 3.37
N ASP A 366 28.33 13.75 4.64
CA ASP A 366 27.43 13.69 5.79
C ASP A 366 26.89 15.11 6.05
N PHE A 367 25.88 15.51 5.28
CA PHE A 367 25.21 16.81 5.39
C PHE A 367 23.81 16.70 6.01
N TYR A 368 23.19 17.84 6.28
CA TYR A 368 21.79 17.91 6.69
C TYR A 368 20.86 17.83 5.47
N THR A 369 19.67 17.28 5.68
CA THR A 369 18.57 17.22 4.70
C THR A 369 17.30 17.85 5.28
N GLU A 370 16.55 18.59 4.47
CA GLU A 370 15.26 19.17 4.85
C GLU A 370 14.15 18.12 4.84
N GLU A 371 14.02 17.39 3.73
CA GLU A 371 13.08 16.30 3.58
C GLU A 371 13.79 14.95 3.65
N SER A 372 13.18 13.96 4.32
CA SER A 372 13.71 12.60 4.36
C SER A 372 12.63 11.54 4.47
N SER A 373 12.75 10.48 3.66
CA SER A 373 11.86 9.33 3.68
C SER A 373 12.58 8.04 3.32
N ALA A 374 12.15 6.93 3.93
CA ALA A 374 12.69 5.60 3.65
C ALA A 374 11.56 4.59 3.45
N ILE A 375 11.83 3.55 2.67
CA ILE A 375 11.00 2.35 2.60
C ILE A 375 11.86 1.15 2.97
N ILE A 376 11.40 0.36 3.93
CA ILE A 376 11.98 -0.95 4.23
C ILE A 376 11.12 -2.01 3.56
N ILE A 377 11.76 -2.84 2.75
CA ILE A 377 11.18 -4.00 2.10
C ILE A 377 11.91 -5.23 2.61
N ASP A 378 11.18 -6.10 3.29
CA ASP A 378 11.71 -7.35 3.84
C ASP A 378 10.82 -8.48 3.34
N PRO A 379 11.10 -9.04 2.16
CA PRO A 379 10.50 -10.28 1.72
C PRO A 379 11.03 -11.40 2.58
N ILE A 380 10.21 -12.41 2.88
CA ILE A 380 10.73 -13.57 3.58
C ILE A 380 11.64 -14.41 2.68
N GLU A 381 11.67 -14.23 1.34
CA GLU A 381 12.64 -14.78 0.36
C GLU A 381 12.41 -14.17 -1.08
N PRO A 382 13.34 -14.25 -2.06
CA PRO A 382 13.32 -13.47 -3.33
C PRO A 382 12.11 -13.75 -4.25
N PRO A 383 11.75 -12.82 -5.16
CA PRO A 383 10.70 -13.05 -6.15
C PRO A 383 11.08 -14.26 -7.04
N PRO A 384 10.11 -15.10 -7.44
CA PRO A 384 10.41 -16.36 -8.12
C PRO A 384 11.03 -16.12 -9.50
N GLU A 385 12.27 -16.56 -9.69
CA GLU A 385 12.84 -16.70 -11.03
C GLU A 385 12.05 -17.76 -11.81
N GLY A 386 11.29 -17.35 -12.82
CA GLY A 386 10.80 -18.23 -13.89
C GLY A 386 9.40 -18.81 -13.74
N GLY A 387 8.52 -18.22 -12.93
CA GLY A 387 7.12 -18.65 -12.79
C GLY A 387 6.14 -17.84 -13.63
N GLY A 388 6.12 -18.02 -14.95
CA GLY A 388 5.03 -17.48 -15.79
C GLY A 388 3.70 -18.12 -15.38
N GLY A 389 2.82 -17.35 -14.74
CA GLY A 389 1.54 -17.87 -14.28
C GLY A 389 0.74 -16.91 -13.42
N GLY A 390 -0.03 -16.03 -14.06
CA GLY A 390 -1.26 -15.46 -13.51
C GLY A 390 -1.08 -14.23 -12.63
N GLY A 391 -0.99 -13.05 -13.27
CA GLY A 391 -1.49 -11.82 -12.64
C GLY A 391 -2.96 -12.01 -12.27
N GLY A 392 -3.31 -11.75 -11.02
CA GLY A 392 -4.72 -11.77 -10.59
C GLY A 392 -4.95 -11.77 -9.07
N ASP A 393 -4.23 -12.57 -8.29
CA ASP A 393 -4.78 -12.97 -6.97
C ASP A 393 -3.96 -12.60 -5.73
N ASP A 394 -2.77 -12.02 -5.87
CA ASP A 394 -1.99 -11.49 -4.73
C ASP A 394 -1.91 -9.95 -4.76
N PRO A 395 -2.72 -9.26 -3.96
CA PRO A 395 -2.76 -7.80 -3.94
C PRO A 395 -1.53 -7.16 -3.34
N LEU A 396 -0.72 -7.93 -2.60
CA LEU A 396 0.59 -7.50 -2.16
C LEU A 396 1.57 -7.48 -3.32
N THR A 397 1.43 -8.35 -4.32
CA THR A 397 2.16 -8.26 -5.59
C THR A 397 1.69 -7.05 -6.41
N CYS A 398 0.39 -6.68 -6.45
CA CYS A 398 -0.01 -5.36 -7.03
C CYS A 398 0.58 -4.21 -6.20
N PHE A 399 0.60 -4.29 -4.86
CA PHE A 399 1.12 -3.20 -4.03
C PHE A 399 2.65 -3.11 -4.02
N ILE A 400 3.40 -4.21 -4.07
CA ILE A 400 4.84 -4.23 -4.32
C ILE A 400 5.06 -3.74 -5.74
N CYS A 401 4.29 -4.18 -6.72
CA CYS A 401 4.38 -3.66 -8.08
C CYS A 401 4.04 -2.16 -8.10
N VAL A 402 3.10 -1.63 -7.31
CA VAL A 402 2.70 -0.22 -7.26
C VAL A 402 3.54 0.60 -6.31
N ALA A 403 4.17 0.05 -5.28
CA ALA A 403 5.05 0.74 -4.34
C ALA A 403 6.49 0.66 -4.80
N ALA A 404 6.92 -0.46 -5.38
CA ALA A 404 8.10 -0.55 -6.22
C ALA A 404 7.86 0.16 -7.55
N CYS A 405 6.65 0.29 -8.10
CA CYS A 405 6.38 1.23 -9.20
C CYS A 405 6.24 2.63 -8.66
N SER A 406 5.72 2.95 -7.46
CA SER A 406 5.70 4.34 -6.94
C SER A 406 7.08 4.81 -6.49
N LEU A 407 7.92 3.88 -6.04
CA LEU A 407 9.30 4.10 -5.63
C LEU A 407 10.24 3.91 -6.81
N ALA A 408 9.97 3.05 -7.80
CA ALA A 408 10.58 3.09 -9.14
C ALA A 408 9.88 4.09 -10.06
N LEU A 409 8.89 4.84 -9.59
CA LEU A 409 8.37 6.08 -10.16
C LEU A 409 9.04 7.23 -9.36
N ALA A 410 9.40 7.05 -8.09
CA ALA A 410 10.22 8.01 -7.34
C ALA A 410 11.73 7.78 -7.46
N ILE A 411 12.18 6.71 -8.10
CA ILE A 411 13.60 6.33 -8.34
C ILE A 411 13.79 5.98 -9.81
N GLY A 412 12.74 5.53 -10.49
CA GLY A 412 12.72 5.29 -11.94
C GLY A 412 11.73 6.17 -12.70
N CYS A 413 10.83 6.96 -12.09
CA CYS A 413 10.34 8.21 -12.69
C CYS A 413 11.11 9.41 -12.16
N VAL A 414 11.82 9.34 -11.03
CA VAL A 414 12.99 10.20 -10.80
C VAL A 414 14.04 9.73 -11.77
N GLY A 415 14.56 8.50 -11.73
CA GLY A 415 15.43 7.94 -12.76
C GLY A 415 15.00 8.22 -14.22
N ALA A 416 13.76 7.96 -14.64
CA ALA A 416 13.30 8.29 -16.00
C ALA A 416 12.97 9.78 -16.21
N SER A 417 12.59 10.58 -15.22
CA SER A 417 12.62 12.06 -15.36
C SER A 417 14.03 12.66 -15.15
N TYR A 418 15.00 11.80 -14.89
CA TYR A 418 16.42 12.08 -14.76
C TYR A 418 17.18 11.37 -15.90
N VAL A 419 16.49 10.81 -16.90
CA VAL A 419 17.09 10.23 -18.11
C VAL A 419 16.25 10.59 -19.36
N TYR A 420 14.97 10.99 -19.20
CA TYR A 420 13.99 11.27 -20.27
C TYR A 420 13.09 12.50 -19.95
N PRO A 421 13.35 13.69 -20.51
CA PRO A 421 12.62 14.94 -20.30
C PRO A 421 11.12 15.07 -20.60
N PRO A 422 10.40 14.28 -21.41
CA PRO A 422 9.03 14.62 -21.76
C PRO A 422 8.04 13.87 -20.85
N PHE A 423 8.54 13.06 -19.92
CA PHE A 423 7.74 12.21 -19.04
C PHE A 423 6.94 13.01 -18.00
N ALA A 424 7.16 14.32 -17.87
CA ALA A 424 6.29 15.18 -17.08
C ALA A 424 4.86 15.30 -17.68
N SER A 425 4.69 15.13 -18.99
CA SER A 425 3.38 15.18 -19.67
C SER A 425 2.78 13.79 -19.91
N VAL A 426 3.62 12.75 -19.94
CA VAL A 426 3.23 11.36 -20.24
C VAL A 426 2.97 10.53 -18.98
N CYS A 427 3.53 10.88 -17.81
CA CYS A 427 3.08 10.29 -16.54
C CYS A 427 1.58 10.52 -16.25
N VAL A 428 0.93 11.46 -16.94
CA VAL A 428 -0.51 11.75 -16.82
C VAL A 428 -1.35 10.97 -17.84
N ALA A 429 -0.75 10.49 -18.95
CA ALA A 429 -1.43 9.69 -19.97
C ALA A 429 -1.11 8.18 -19.86
N ILE A 430 0.08 7.83 -19.39
CA ILE A 430 0.60 6.47 -19.20
C ILE A 430 0.63 6.15 -17.68
N ILE A 431 -0.55 6.26 -17.07
CA ILE A 431 -0.87 5.42 -15.90
C ILE A 431 -1.37 4.04 -16.42
N GLY A 432 -1.50 3.87 -17.74
CA GLY A 432 -1.89 2.62 -18.40
C GLY A 432 -0.76 1.63 -18.74
N GLU A 433 0.45 2.07 -19.11
CA GLU A 433 1.48 1.14 -19.64
C GLU A 433 2.89 1.28 -19.01
N ALA A 434 3.10 2.20 -18.05
CA ALA A 434 4.36 2.30 -17.27
C ALA A 434 4.50 1.16 -16.23
N LEU A 435 3.55 0.22 -16.25
CA LEU A 435 3.66 -1.10 -15.68
C LEU A 435 4.67 -1.99 -16.41
N ILE A 436 5.13 -1.66 -17.62
CA ILE A 436 5.91 -2.59 -18.45
C ILE A 436 7.43 -2.41 -18.31
N VAL A 437 7.98 -1.19 -18.32
CA VAL A 437 9.45 -0.99 -18.28
C VAL A 437 10.03 -0.97 -16.86
N GLY A 438 9.27 -0.45 -15.89
CA GLY A 438 9.56 -0.63 -14.47
C GLY A 438 9.41 -2.11 -14.03
N CYS A 439 8.51 -2.86 -14.68
CA CYS A 439 8.51 -4.31 -14.60
C CYS A 439 9.70 -4.91 -15.34
N GLU A 440 10.09 -4.50 -16.55
CA GLU A 440 11.19 -5.13 -17.29
C GLU A 440 12.54 -5.07 -16.56
N ALA A 441 12.85 -3.99 -15.84
CA ALA A 441 14.04 -3.94 -15.00
C ALA A 441 13.94 -4.88 -13.77
N ALA A 442 12.73 -5.08 -13.23
CA ALA A 442 12.43 -6.09 -12.21
C ALA A 442 12.37 -7.52 -12.79
N CYS A 443 12.00 -7.69 -14.06
CA CYS A 443 11.95 -8.94 -14.82
C CYS A 443 13.36 -9.42 -15.20
N ILE A 444 14.25 -8.51 -15.62
CA ILE A 444 15.60 -8.83 -16.08
C ILE A 444 16.53 -9.16 -14.91
N TRP A 445 16.32 -8.57 -13.73
CA TRP A 445 17.10 -8.88 -12.52
C TRP A 445 16.45 -9.92 -11.60
N GLY A 446 15.14 -10.20 -11.74
CA GLY A 446 14.39 -11.12 -10.89
C GLY A 446 13.78 -12.34 -11.59
N GLY A 447 13.88 -12.45 -12.92
CA GLY A 447 13.34 -13.59 -13.68
C GLY A 447 11.81 -13.74 -13.63
N VAL A 448 11.05 -12.72 -13.25
CA VAL A 448 9.58 -12.78 -13.09
C VAL A 448 8.93 -12.15 -14.33
N CYS A 449 8.10 -12.88 -15.08
CA CYS A 449 7.19 -12.33 -16.11
C CYS A 449 5.75 -12.46 -15.62
#